data_AF-A0A061BNB5-F1
#
_entry.id   AF-A0A061BNB5-F1
#
_cell.length_a   1.000
_cell.length_b   1.000
_cell.length_c   1.000
_cell.angle_alpha   90.00
_cell.angle_beta   90.00
_cell.angle_gamma   90.00
#
_symmetry.space_group_name_H-M   'P 1'
#
loop_
_entity.id
_entity.type
_entity.pdbx_description
1 polymer ?
#
loop_
_entity_poly.entity_id
_entity_poly.type
_entity_poly.pdbx_seq_one_letter_code
_entity_poly.pdbx_strand_id
1 'polypeptide(L)'
;MATLIPLNADMVAWVRGVLDELRSDVGEQQFNAWLVAGNRDKVMEIARMLQSRGDPRSATAQHAKDLTKTIKALLTSVFYLKLSLANLRASSPAAYLVHSADIHTFVSCIRQAKANKFATTEEEREGAALELSEFITRRQQQLLTIWYAIIDGHSLLKPTIGRRVARMHGTTKGRWEREARAS
;
A
#
# COMPACT_ATOMS: atom_id res chain seq x y z
N MET A 1 26.72 -7.99 -2.17
CA MET A 1 26.06 -6.94 -1.36
C MET A 1 24.78 -6.55 -2.06
N ALA A 2 23.60 -6.80 -1.46
CA ALA A 2 22.33 -6.41 -2.05
C ALA A 2 22.15 -4.89 -1.91
N THR A 3 22.01 -4.19 -3.03
CA THR A 3 21.75 -2.75 -3.06
C THR A 3 20.39 -2.49 -2.40
N LEU A 4 20.38 -1.87 -1.22
CA LEU A 4 19.14 -1.45 -0.55
C LEU A 4 18.44 -0.44 -1.47
N ILE A 5 17.28 -0.82 -1.99
CA ILE A 5 16.44 0.09 -2.76
C ILE A 5 15.95 1.17 -1.78
N PRO A 6 16.20 2.46 -2.06
CA PRO A 6 15.70 3.53 -1.20
C PRO A 6 14.17 3.47 -1.15
N LEU A 7 13.63 3.63 0.06
CA LEU A 7 12.18 3.56 0.27
C LEU A 7 11.51 4.74 -0.43
N ASN A 8 10.50 4.46 -1.26
CA ASN A 8 9.77 5.47 -1.99
C ASN A 8 8.84 6.25 -1.05
N ALA A 9 8.94 7.59 -1.07
CA ALA A 9 8.17 8.47 -0.20
C ALA A 9 6.66 8.40 -0.45
N ASP A 10 6.22 8.23 -1.70
CA ASP A 10 4.81 8.11 -2.07
C ASP A 10 4.21 6.79 -1.56
N MET A 11 4.99 5.70 -1.56
CA MET A 11 4.59 4.43 -0.94
C MET A 11 4.39 4.59 0.57
N VAL A 12 5.30 5.30 1.25
CA VAL A 12 5.17 5.61 2.68
C VAL A 12 3.92 6.44 2.93
N ALA A 13 3.70 7.48 2.13
CA ALA A 13 2.53 8.34 2.23
C ALA A 13 1.22 7.56 1.99
N TRP A 14 1.21 6.64 1.02
CA TRP A 14 0.05 5.80 0.74
C TRP A 14 -0.27 4.84 1.89
N VAL A 15 0.74 4.14 2.42
CA VAL A 15 0.53 3.25 3.58
C VAL A 15 0.02 4.05 4.77
N ARG A 16 0.58 5.24 5.04
CA ARG A 16 0.10 6.13 6.09
C ARG A 16 -1.35 6.52 5.85
N GLY A 17 -1.69 6.95 4.64
CA GLY A 17 -3.05 7.33 4.27
C GLY A 17 -4.06 6.19 4.37
N VAL A 18 -3.64 4.93 4.19
CA VAL A 18 -4.47 3.75 4.46
C VAL A 18 -4.68 3.55 5.95
N LEU A 19 -3.62 3.61 6.77
CA LEU A 19 -3.72 3.41 8.23
C LEU A 19 -4.46 4.57 8.92
N ASP A 20 -4.38 5.78 8.38
CA ASP A 20 -5.06 6.97 8.91
C ASP A 20 -6.60 6.85 8.90
N GLU A 21 -7.16 5.89 8.16
CA GLU A 21 -8.58 5.51 8.24
C GLU A 21 -9.02 5.08 9.63
N LEU A 22 -8.09 4.64 10.48
CA LEU A 22 -8.34 4.21 11.85
C LEU A 22 -8.23 5.36 12.86
N ARG A 23 -7.69 6.52 12.44
CA ARG A 23 -7.32 7.60 13.37
C ARG A 23 -8.55 8.18 14.08
N SER A 24 -9.65 8.36 13.35
CA SER A 24 -10.90 8.92 13.89
C SER A 24 -11.50 8.06 14.99
N ASP A 25 -11.37 6.72 14.87
CA ASP A 25 -12.04 5.77 15.75
C ASP A 25 -11.24 5.50 17.05
N VAL A 26 -10.00 5.98 17.12
CA VAL A 26 -9.03 5.63 18.16
C VAL A 26 -8.58 6.85 18.96
N GLY A 27 -8.49 8.01 18.32
CA GLY A 27 -7.86 9.20 18.87
C GLY A 27 -6.38 9.31 18.48
N GLU A 28 -5.93 10.54 18.26
CA GLU A 28 -4.62 10.84 17.67
C GLU A 28 -3.45 10.28 18.49
N GLN A 29 -3.47 10.48 19.82
CA GLN A 29 -2.37 10.06 20.68
C GLN A 29 -2.21 8.53 20.69
N GLN A 30 -3.30 7.79 20.80
CA GLN A 30 -3.30 6.33 20.86
C GLN A 30 -2.98 5.73 19.50
N PHE A 31 -3.47 6.33 18.41
CA PHE A 31 -3.11 5.93 17.06
C PHE A 31 -1.61 6.13 16.79
N ASN A 32 -1.05 7.28 17.16
CA ASN A 32 0.37 7.56 17.00
C ASN A 32 1.23 6.60 17.83
N ALA A 33 0.86 6.36 19.09
CA ALA A 33 1.54 5.39 19.96
C ALA A 33 1.49 3.96 19.37
N TRP A 34 0.35 3.58 18.79
CA TRP A 34 0.22 2.32 18.10
C TRP A 34 1.15 2.28 16.88
N LEU A 35 1.22 3.31 16.03
CA LEU A 35 2.08 3.30 14.83
C LEU A 35 3.56 3.02 15.11
N VAL A 36 4.09 3.47 16.25
CA VAL A 36 5.52 3.37 16.62
C VAL A 36 5.80 2.38 17.76
N ALA A 37 4.83 1.55 18.13
CA ALA A 37 4.97 0.62 19.26
C ALA A 37 6.14 -0.37 19.08
N GLY A 38 6.93 -0.59 20.15
CA GLY A 38 8.00 -1.60 20.17
C GLY A 38 9.20 -1.27 19.29
N ASN A 39 9.57 0.02 19.17
CA ASN A 39 10.67 0.53 18.32
C ASN A 39 10.50 0.20 16.83
N ARG A 40 9.26 0.01 16.36
CA ARG A 40 8.96 -0.30 14.96
C ARG A 40 7.95 0.69 14.43
N ASP A 41 8.27 1.26 13.28
CA ASP A 41 7.34 2.09 12.52
C ASP A 41 6.56 1.19 11.53
N LYS A 42 5.27 1.00 11.81
CA LYS A 42 4.36 0.20 10.99
C LYS A 42 4.31 0.66 9.55
N VAL A 43 4.28 1.98 9.34
CA VAL A 43 4.21 2.57 8.00
C VAL A 43 5.44 2.16 7.22
N MET A 44 6.61 2.30 7.83
CA MET A 44 7.88 1.99 7.20
C MET A 44 8.06 0.49 6.95
N GLU A 45 7.64 -0.38 7.87
CA GLU A 45 7.73 -1.83 7.71
C GLU A 45 6.82 -2.34 6.56
N ILE A 46 5.58 -1.85 6.52
CA ILE A 46 4.63 -2.21 5.47
C ILE A 46 5.06 -1.62 4.12
N ALA A 47 5.47 -0.36 4.07
CA ALA A 47 5.93 0.28 2.83
C ALA A 47 7.14 -0.45 2.22
N ARG A 48 8.15 -0.82 3.05
CA ARG A 48 9.30 -1.59 2.57
C ARG A 48 8.88 -2.96 2.03
N MET A 49 7.94 -3.62 2.70
CA MET A 49 7.43 -4.92 2.27
C MET A 49 6.67 -4.84 0.94
N LEU A 50 5.86 -3.81 0.73
CA LEU A 50 5.15 -3.61 -0.53
C LEU A 50 6.14 -3.26 -1.66
N GLN A 51 7.11 -2.40 -1.38
CA GLN A 51 8.11 -2.01 -2.37
C GLN A 51 9.02 -3.18 -2.79
N SER A 52 9.43 -4.03 -1.85
CA SER A 52 10.26 -5.21 -2.19
C SER A 52 9.53 -6.22 -3.06
N ARG A 53 8.21 -6.37 -2.89
CA ARG A 53 7.36 -7.25 -3.71
C ARG A 53 6.99 -6.65 -5.07
N GLY A 54 6.97 -5.32 -5.16
CA GLY A 54 6.68 -4.60 -6.40
C GLY A 54 7.91 -4.13 -7.19
N ASP A 55 9.11 -4.49 -6.75
CA ASP A 55 10.35 -4.12 -7.45
C ASP A 55 10.35 -4.66 -8.90
N PRO A 56 10.35 -3.79 -9.92
CA PRO A 56 10.37 -4.19 -11.32
C PRO A 56 11.59 -5.02 -11.70
N ARG A 57 12.70 -4.88 -10.96
CA ARG A 57 13.96 -5.61 -11.21
C ARG A 57 13.87 -7.08 -10.77
N SER A 58 12.90 -7.39 -9.92
CA SER A 58 12.61 -8.72 -9.39
C SER A 58 11.27 -9.28 -9.91
N ALA A 59 10.60 -8.54 -10.80
CA ALA A 59 9.22 -8.80 -11.21
C ALA A 59 9.09 -10.05 -12.09
N THR A 60 8.80 -11.18 -11.46
CA THR A 60 8.15 -12.32 -12.12
C THR A 60 6.63 -12.23 -11.96
N ALA A 61 5.87 -12.96 -12.79
CA ALA A 61 4.41 -13.04 -12.64
C ALA A 61 3.99 -13.49 -11.21
N GLN A 62 4.82 -14.29 -10.55
CA GLN A 62 4.62 -14.71 -9.17
C GLN A 62 4.75 -13.54 -8.17
N HIS A 63 5.74 -12.66 -8.33
CA HIS A 63 5.90 -11.47 -7.49
C HIS A 63 4.72 -10.52 -7.60
N ALA A 64 4.20 -10.29 -8.82
CA ALA A 64 3.01 -9.47 -9.04
C ALA A 64 1.76 -10.05 -8.36
N LYS A 65 1.59 -11.38 -8.40
CA LYS A 65 0.50 -12.09 -7.72
C LYS A 65 0.63 -11.96 -6.20
N ASP A 66 1.83 -12.12 -5.66
CA ASP A 66 2.09 -12.02 -4.22
C ASP A 66 1.92 -10.59 -3.71
N LEU A 67 2.35 -9.58 -4.48
CA LEU A 67 2.08 -8.18 -4.19
C LEU A 67 0.58 -7.91 -4.11
N THR A 68 -0.19 -8.35 -5.12
CA THR A 68 -1.65 -8.16 -5.16
C THR A 68 -2.33 -8.76 -3.94
N LYS A 69 -1.95 -9.98 -3.55
CA LYS A 69 -2.48 -10.64 -2.35
C LYS A 69 -2.10 -9.87 -1.08
N THR A 70 -0.87 -9.35 -0.99
CA THR A 70 -0.38 -8.58 0.16
C THR A 70 -1.16 -7.28 0.33
N ILE A 71 -1.38 -6.56 -0.77
CA ILE A 71 -2.19 -5.33 -0.79
C ILE A 71 -3.61 -5.64 -0.33
N LYS A 72 -4.23 -6.68 -0.90
CA LYS A 72 -5.58 -7.08 -0.50
C LYS A 72 -5.64 -7.44 0.98
N ALA A 73 -4.67 -8.19 1.50
CA ALA A 73 -4.58 -8.53 2.92
C ALA A 73 -4.46 -7.29 3.82
N LEU A 74 -3.62 -6.32 3.45
CA LEU A 74 -3.51 -5.03 4.16
C LEU A 74 -4.85 -4.30 4.18
N LEU A 75 -5.45 -4.08 3.01
CA LEU A 75 -6.68 -3.30 2.88
C LEU A 75 -7.85 -3.94 3.62
N THR A 76 -8.02 -5.26 3.47
CA THR A 76 -9.06 -6.01 4.19
C THR A 76 -8.83 -5.98 5.69
N SER A 77 -7.59 -6.10 6.17
CA SER A 77 -7.30 -6.02 7.60
C SER A 77 -7.60 -4.65 8.18
N VAL A 78 -7.24 -3.58 7.47
CA VAL A 78 -7.54 -2.20 7.90
C VAL A 78 -9.04 -1.96 7.93
N PHE A 79 -9.77 -2.40 6.90
CA PHE A 79 -11.22 -2.27 6.85
C PHE A 79 -11.91 -2.96 8.03
N TYR A 80 -11.58 -4.22 8.31
CA TYR A 80 -12.21 -4.94 9.42
C TYR A 80 -11.75 -4.47 10.79
N LEU A 81 -10.53 -3.93 10.90
CA LEU A 81 -10.10 -3.26 12.12
C LEU A 81 -10.94 -2.01 12.37
N LYS A 82 -11.16 -1.19 11.33
CA LYS A 82 -12.04 -0.02 11.40
C LYS A 82 -13.45 -0.39 11.84
N LEU A 83 -14.03 -1.40 11.18
CA LEU A 83 -15.37 -1.91 11.51
C LEU A 83 -15.44 -2.42 12.96
N SER A 84 -14.43 -3.18 13.41
CA SER A 84 -14.35 -3.65 14.79
C SER A 84 -14.29 -2.50 15.77
N LEU A 85 -13.46 -1.48 15.51
CA LEU A 85 -13.28 -0.32 16.38
C LEU A 85 -14.57 0.50 16.50
N ALA A 86 -15.27 0.71 15.38
CA ALA A 86 -16.57 1.39 15.35
C ALA A 86 -17.65 0.64 16.16
N ASN A 87 -17.56 -0.70 16.23
CA ASN A 87 -18.52 -1.55 16.93
C ASN A 87 -18.18 -1.78 18.42
N LEU A 88 -17.09 -1.21 18.96
CA LEU A 88 -16.75 -1.33 20.38
C LEU A 88 -17.70 -0.46 21.23
N ARG A 89 -18.81 -1.06 21.67
CA ARG A 89 -19.87 -0.38 22.44
C ARG A 89 -19.52 -0.07 23.90
N ALA A 90 -18.47 -0.67 24.48
CA ALA A 90 -18.08 -0.47 25.90
C ALA A 90 -16.57 -0.64 26.21
N SER A 91 -15.76 -1.03 25.23
CA SER A 91 -14.32 -1.29 25.41
C SER A 91 -13.51 -0.11 24.86
N SER A 92 -12.42 0.27 25.54
CA SER A 92 -11.52 1.31 25.02
C SER A 92 -10.93 0.89 23.66
N PRO A 93 -11.15 1.66 22.57
CA PRO A 93 -10.55 1.40 21.26
C PRO A 93 -9.02 1.27 21.33
N ALA A 94 -8.40 2.01 22.24
CA ALA A 94 -6.97 1.95 22.51
C ALA A 94 -6.53 0.59 23.08
N ALA A 95 -7.25 0.06 24.05
CA ALA A 95 -6.96 -1.26 24.62
C ALA A 95 -7.11 -2.37 23.55
N TYR A 96 -8.14 -2.26 22.70
CA TYR A 96 -8.33 -3.20 21.60
C TYR A 96 -7.18 -3.16 20.58
N LEU A 97 -6.69 -1.97 20.22
CA LEU A 97 -5.52 -1.83 19.34
C LEU A 97 -4.25 -2.45 19.93
N VAL A 98 -4.03 -2.30 21.23
CA VAL A 98 -2.84 -2.81 21.91
C VAL A 98 -2.87 -4.34 22.01
N HIS A 99 -4.03 -4.93 22.29
CA HIS A 99 -4.14 -6.37 22.57
C HIS A 99 -4.51 -7.21 21.35
N SER A 100 -5.47 -6.77 20.55
CA SER A 100 -6.04 -7.56 19.44
C SER A 100 -5.41 -7.23 18.09
N ALA A 101 -4.90 -5.99 17.93
CA ALA A 101 -4.23 -5.52 16.72
C ALA A 101 -2.76 -5.17 16.99
N ASP A 102 -2.09 -5.98 17.81
CA ASP A 102 -0.67 -5.79 18.12
C ASP A 102 0.18 -5.73 16.84
N ILE A 103 1.28 -4.98 16.89
CA ILE A 103 2.13 -4.70 15.74
C ILE A 103 2.65 -5.96 15.05
N HIS A 104 3.07 -6.95 15.83
CA HIS A 104 3.67 -8.17 15.34
C HIS A 104 2.62 -9.02 14.62
N THR A 105 1.45 -9.22 15.23
CA THR A 105 0.37 -9.99 14.60
C THR A 105 -0.13 -9.29 13.35
N PHE A 106 -0.38 -7.98 13.40
CA PHE A 106 -0.87 -7.22 12.27
C PHE A 106 0.07 -7.30 11.06
N VAL A 107 1.36 -6.96 11.25
CA VAL A 107 2.33 -6.96 10.14
C VAL A 107 2.64 -8.38 9.67
N SER A 108 2.66 -9.38 10.57
CA SER A 108 2.90 -10.78 10.21
C SER A 108 1.77 -11.34 9.32
N CYS A 109 0.51 -11.05 9.63
CA CYS A 109 -0.63 -11.43 8.79
C CYS A 109 -0.49 -10.86 7.38
N ILE A 110 -0.19 -9.56 7.26
CA ILE A 110 -0.01 -8.91 5.96
C ILE A 110 1.17 -9.52 5.20
N ARG A 111 2.29 -9.80 5.88
CA ARG A 111 3.46 -10.46 5.28
C ARG A 111 3.12 -11.83 4.71
N GLN A 112 2.28 -12.58 5.39
CA GLN A 112 1.78 -13.88 4.91
C GLN A 112 0.65 -13.76 3.87
N ALA A 113 0.29 -12.54 3.48
CA ALA A 113 -0.84 -12.23 2.61
C ALA A 113 -2.18 -12.81 3.13
N LYS A 114 -2.36 -12.78 4.45
CA LYS A 114 -3.58 -13.18 5.15
C LYS A 114 -4.27 -11.95 5.72
N ALA A 115 -5.55 -11.79 5.42
CA ALA A 115 -6.35 -10.74 6.01
C ALA A 115 -6.75 -11.13 7.44
N ASN A 116 -6.63 -10.19 8.39
CA ASN A 116 -7.23 -10.33 9.70
C ASN A 116 -8.64 -9.75 9.66
N LYS A 117 -9.63 -10.54 10.06
CA LYS A 117 -11.03 -10.13 10.10
C LYS A 117 -11.44 -9.55 11.45
N PHE A 118 -10.54 -9.60 12.45
CA PHE A 118 -10.75 -9.07 13.79
C PHE A 118 -12.06 -9.58 14.41
N ALA A 119 -12.56 -8.95 15.47
CA ALA A 119 -13.76 -9.37 16.19
C ALA A 119 -15.07 -9.06 15.41
N THR A 120 -15.08 -9.24 14.08
CA THR A 120 -16.27 -9.05 13.24
C THR A 120 -17.02 -10.37 13.02
N THR A 121 -18.35 -10.35 13.18
CA THR A 121 -19.20 -11.52 12.92
C THR A 121 -19.34 -11.79 11.41
N GLU A 122 -19.88 -12.94 11.01
CA GLU A 122 -20.17 -13.17 9.57
C GLU A 122 -21.24 -12.19 9.07
N GLU A 123 -22.28 -11.92 9.86
CA GLU A 123 -23.37 -11.00 9.51
C GLU A 123 -22.86 -9.58 9.24
N GLU A 124 -21.97 -9.07 10.10
CA GLU A 124 -21.33 -7.76 9.90
C GLU A 124 -20.49 -7.73 8.61
N ARG A 125 -19.84 -8.85 8.29
CA ARG A 125 -19.00 -8.96 7.09
C ARG A 125 -19.82 -9.03 5.81
N GLU A 126 -20.95 -9.73 5.84
CA GLU A 126 -21.89 -9.78 4.72
C GLU A 126 -22.51 -8.40 4.51
N GLY A 127 -22.95 -7.73 5.58
CA GLY A 127 -23.48 -6.37 5.52
C GLY A 127 -22.48 -5.34 4.98
N ALA A 128 -21.19 -5.50 5.32
CA ALA A 128 -20.13 -4.59 4.91
C ALA A 128 -19.41 -4.99 3.60
N ALA A 129 -19.89 -6.02 2.88
CA ALA A 129 -19.19 -6.56 1.72
C ALA A 129 -19.05 -5.55 0.56
N LEU A 130 -20.09 -4.74 0.33
CA LEU A 130 -20.06 -3.69 -0.69
C LEU A 130 -19.05 -2.60 -0.34
N GLU A 131 -19.11 -2.10 0.90
CA GLU A 131 -18.19 -1.07 1.41
C GLU A 131 -16.72 -1.55 1.36
N LEU A 132 -16.47 -2.82 1.69
CA LEU A 132 -15.15 -3.42 1.57
C LEU A 132 -14.65 -3.41 0.11
N SER A 133 -15.52 -3.77 -0.84
CA SER A 133 -15.18 -3.79 -2.26
C SER A 133 -14.85 -2.39 -2.79
N GLU A 134 -15.65 -1.40 -2.45
CA GLU A 134 -15.42 0.01 -2.80
C GLU A 134 -14.14 0.55 -2.17
N PHE A 135 -13.91 0.25 -0.89
CA PHE A 135 -12.70 0.62 -0.17
C PHE A 135 -11.45 0.05 -0.85
N ILE A 136 -11.45 -1.25 -1.16
CA ILE A 136 -10.34 -1.91 -1.83
C ILE A 136 -10.09 -1.27 -3.20
N THR A 137 -11.14 -1.09 -4.00
CA THR A 137 -11.04 -0.53 -5.35
C THR A 137 -10.43 0.87 -5.34
N ARG A 138 -10.95 1.76 -4.46
CA ARG A 138 -10.45 3.13 -4.29
C ARG A 138 -8.96 3.15 -3.92
N ARG A 139 -8.55 2.33 -2.93
CA ARG A 139 -7.16 2.32 -2.46
C ARG A 139 -6.20 1.70 -3.46
N GLN A 140 -6.64 0.68 -4.20
CA GLN A 140 -5.85 0.10 -5.29
C GLN A 140 -5.65 1.08 -6.45
N GLN A 141 -6.67 1.85 -6.82
CA GLN A 141 -6.53 2.90 -7.84
C GLN A 141 -5.50 3.95 -7.44
N GLN A 142 -5.53 4.44 -6.18
CA GLN A 142 -4.51 5.36 -5.68
C GLN A 142 -3.09 4.77 -5.74
N LEU A 143 -2.95 3.49 -5.40
CA LEU A 143 -1.66 2.82 -5.44
C LEU A 143 -1.15 2.63 -6.87
N LEU A 144 -2.03 2.33 -7.83
CA LEU A 144 -1.66 2.22 -9.25
C LEU A 144 -1.08 3.54 -9.77
N THR A 145 -1.67 4.68 -9.41
CA THR A 145 -1.14 6.00 -9.78
C THR A 145 0.31 6.19 -9.28
N ILE A 146 0.60 5.76 -8.06
CA ILE A 146 1.95 5.81 -7.49
C ILE A 146 2.90 4.90 -8.26
N TRP A 147 2.49 3.67 -8.56
CA TRP A 147 3.32 2.74 -9.33
C TRP A 147 3.60 3.25 -10.75
N TYR A 148 2.61 3.83 -11.43
CA TYR A 148 2.82 4.49 -12.71
C TYR A 148 3.81 5.64 -12.59
N ALA A 149 3.68 6.51 -11.57
CA ALA A 149 4.63 7.59 -11.34
C ALA A 149 6.07 7.08 -11.07
N ILE A 150 6.22 5.98 -10.33
CA ILE A 150 7.52 5.32 -10.11
C ILE A 150 8.09 4.77 -11.42
N ILE A 151 7.26 4.05 -12.19
CA ILE A 151 7.67 3.45 -13.45
C ILE A 151 8.00 4.54 -14.48
N ASP A 152 7.22 5.60 -14.57
CA ASP A 152 7.38 6.72 -15.50
C ASP A 152 8.56 7.62 -15.11
N GLY A 153 8.76 7.86 -13.81
CA GLY A 153 9.98 8.51 -13.29
C GLY A 153 11.25 7.70 -13.57
N HIS A 154 11.14 6.37 -13.69
CA HIS A 154 12.19 5.48 -14.18
C HIS A 154 12.15 5.24 -15.70
N SER A 155 11.10 5.68 -16.39
CA SER A 155 10.86 5.48 -17.81
C SER A 155 10.85 6.84 -18.52
N LEU A 156 12.06 7.37 -18.73
CA LEU A 156 12.32 8.19 -19.91
C LEU A 156 12.28 7.27 -21.13
N LEU A 157 11.11 6.75 -21.51
CA LEU A 157 10.86 5.74 -22.55
C LEU A 157 11.96 4.69 -22.66
N LYS A 158 11.67 3.43 -22.26
CA LYS A 158 12.52 2.25 -22.55
C LYS A 158 13.42 2.54 -23.76
N PRO A 159 14.77 2.60 -23.62
CA PRO A 159 15.64 3.20 -24.65
C PRO A 159 15.35 2.72 -26.07
N THR A 160 14.85 1.49 -26.22
CA THR A 160 14.34 0.89 -27.44
C THR A 160 13.08 1.55 -28.02
N ILE A 161 12.07 1.86 -27.21
CA ILE A 161 10.84 2.56 -27.63
C ILE A 161 11.15 4.01 -27.97
N GLY A 162 11.89 4.74 -27.12
CA GLY A 162 12.28 6.13 -27.40
C GLY A 162 13.12 6.27 -28.68
N ARG A 163 14.05 5.33 -28.93
CA ARG A 163 14.79 5.27 -30.21
C ARG A 163 13.91 4.90 -31.40
N ARG A 164 12.93 4.02 -31.22
CA ARG A 164 12.00 3.62 -32.29
C ARG A 164 11.07 4.76 -32.67
N VAL A 165 10.50 5.46 -31.69
CA VAL A 165 9.65 6.63 -31.93
C VAL A 165 10.45 7.77 -32.53
N ALA A 166 11.65 8.06 -32.01
CA ALA A 166 12.53 9.04 -32.63
C ALA A 166 12.87 8.68 -34.10
N ARG A 167 13.14 7.40 -34.42
CA ARG A 167 13.29 6.95 -35.82
C ARG A 167 12.03 7.18 -36.65
N MET A 168 10.84 6.92 -36.11
CA MET A 168 9.58 7.17 -36.84
C MET A 168 9.39 8.66 -37.16
N HIS A 169 9.89 9.54 -36.31
CA HIS A 169 9.89 10.99 -36.53
C HIS A 169 11.19 11.52 -37.19
N GLY A 170 12.03 10.64 -37.75
CA GLY A 170 13.26 11.04 -38.45
C GLY A 170 14.27 11.79 -37.57
N THR A 171 14.20 11.64 -36.25
CA THR A 171 14.96 12.42 -35.27
C THR A 171 15.69 11.51 -34.28
N THR A 172 16.47 12.09 -33.37
CA THR A 172 17.18 11.35 -32.31
C THR A 172 16.36 11.34 -31.02
N LYS A 173 16.54 10.31 -30.18
CA LYS A 173 15.81 10.17 -28.90
C LYS A 173 15.88 11.47 -28.07
N GLY A 174 17.07 12.01 -27.89
CA GLY A 174 17.26 13.23 -27.10
C GLY A 174 16.70 14.51 -27.72
N ARG A 175 16.44 14.54 -29.03
CA ARG A 175 15.73 15.65 -29.68
C ARG A 175 14.22 15.49 -29.57
N TRP A 176 13.72 14.29 -29.83
CA TRP A 176 12.30 13.95 -29.67
C TRP A 176 11.80 14.16 -28.23
N GLU A 177 12.57 13.74 -27.21
CA GLU A 177 12.18 13.93 -25.80
C GLU A 177 12.17 15.40 -25.38
N ARG A 178 12.98 16.26 -26.02
CA ARG A 178 12.96 17.71 -25.79
C ARG A 178 11.75 18.36 -26.47
N GLU A 179 11.44 17.95 -27.69
CA GLU A 179 10.28 18.45 -28.44
C GLU A 179 8.97 18.02 -27.75
N ALA A 180 8.85 16.75 -27.34
CA ALA A 180 7.66 16.23 -26.64
C ALA A 180 7.41 16.85 -25.25
N ARG A 181 8.43 17.47 -24.64
CA ARG A 181 8.30 18.21 -23.37
C ARG A 181 8.01 19.69 -23.57
N ALA A 182 8.27 20.20 -24.77
CA ALA A 182 8.04 21.60 -25.13
C ALA A 182 6.65 21.81 -25.77
N SER A 183 5.98 20.73 -26.19
CA SER A 183 4.60 20.66 -26.67
C SER A 183 3.63 20.28 -25.57
#